data_AF-A0A248YMI7-F1
#
_entry.id   AF-A0A248YMI7-F1
#
_cell.length_a   1.000
_cell.length_b   1.000
_cell.length_c   1.000
_cell.angle_alpha   90.00
_cell.angle_beta   90.00
_cell.angle_gamma   90.00
#
_symmetry.space_group_name_H-M   'P 1'
#
loop_
_entity.id
_entity.type
_entity.pdbx_description
1 polymer ?
#
loop_
_entity_poly.entity_id
_entity_poly.type
_entity_poly.pdbx_seq_one_letter_code
_entity_poly.pdbx_strand_id
1 'polypeptide(L)' 'MGRLITARKIGESPDEVRYEFGLNKRYDRILVIDPRTMRARAENGDFNWVASAIAAKILKTRQVKGTFPASMIFVG' A
#
# COMPACT_ATOMS: atom_id res chain seq x y z
N MET A 1 9.30 15.90 12.97
CA MET A 1 9.80 15.79 11.58
C MET A 1 9.04 14.66 10.91
N GLY A 2 8.04 14.97 10.08
CA GLY A 2 7.18 13.96 9.47
C GLY A 2 7.89 13.19 8.34
N ARG A 3 7.64 11.89 8.23
CA ARG A 3 8.17 11.07 7.13
C ARG A 3 7.07 10.88 6.09
N LEU A 4 7.35 11.24 4.84
CA LEU A 4 6.40 11.13 3.75
C LEU A 4 6.43 9.69 3.21
N ILE A 5 5.34 8.96 3.40
CA ILE A 5 5.17 7.60 2.91
C ILE A 5 4.37 7.68 1.62
N THR A 6 4.91 7.12 0.55
CA THR A 6 4.24 7.08 -0.76
C THR A 6 4.08 5.65 -1.22
N ALA A 7 2.93 5.36 -1.82
CA ALA A 7 2.68 4.13 -2.54
C ALA A 7 2.08 4.42 -3.92
N ARG A 8 2.43 3.59 -4.90
CA ARG A 8 1.89 3.63 -6.25
C ARG A 8 1.49 2.23 -6.67
N LYS A 9 0.31 2.09 -7.26
CA LYS A 9 -0.18 0.82 -7.79
C LYS A 9 0.62 0.44 -9.03
N ILE A 10 1.22 -0.74 -9.03
CA ILE A 10 2.03 -1.26 -10.14
C ILE A 10 1.33 -2.42 -10.86
N GLY A 11 0.35 -3.05 -10.21
CA GLY A 11 -0.44 -4.11 -10.80
C GLY A 11 -1.73 -4.33 -10.02
N GLU A 12 -2.79 -4.68 -10.73
CA GLU A 12 -4.07 -5.08 -10.15
C GLU A 12 -4.57 -6.31 -10.88
N SER A 13 -4.94 -7.33 -10.13
CA SER A 13 -5.49 -8.58 -10.63
C SER A 13 -6.57 -9.08 -9.68
N PRO A 14 -7.43 -10.03 -10.10
CA PRO A 14 -8.52 -10.55 -9.26
C PRO A 14 -8.04 -11.22 -7.96
N ASP A 15 -6.79 -11.67 -7.93
CA ASP A 15 -6.20 -12.40 -6.81
C ASP A 15 -5.24 -11.53 -5.97
N GLU A 16 -4.62 -10.51 -6.56
CA GLU A 16 -3.64 -9.66 -5.87
C GLU A 16 -3.64 -8.22 -6.43
N VAL A 17 -3.44 -7.24 -5.54
CA VAL A 17 -3.14 -5.85 -5.90
C VAL A 17 -1.76 -5.50 -5.38
N ARG A 18 -0.89 -5.02 -6.26
CA ARG A 18 0.52 -4.76 -5.98
C ARG A 18 0.80 -3.27 -5.99
N TYR A 19 1.46 -2.80 -4.95
CA TYR A 19 1.90 -1.42 -4.79
C TYR A 19 3.39 -1.37 -4.54
N GLU A 20 4.12 -0.56 -5.30
CA GLU A 20 5.44 -0.11 -4.88
C GLU A 20 5.26 0.96 -3.81
N PHE A 21 6.03 0.91 -2.72
CA PHE A 21 5.96 1.89 -1.65
C PHE A 21 7.32 2.15 -1.01
N GLY A 22 7.41 3.29 -0.32
CA GLY A 22 8.52 3.59 0.57
C GLY A 22 8.51 5.03 1.05
N LEU A 23 9.67 5.47 1.52
CA LEU A 23 9.84 6.75 2.21
C LEU A 23 10.40 7.80 1.26
N ASN A 24 9.87 9.02 1.33
CA ASN A 24 10.31 10.16 0.52
C ASN A 24 10.39 9.83 -0.98
N LYS A 25 9.42 9.07 -1.50
CA LYS A 25 9.37 8.59 -2.90
C LYS A 25 10.49 7.65 -3.33
N ARG A 26 11.27 7.08 -2.41
CA ARG A 26 12.09 5.90 -2.71
C ARG A 26 11.17 4.69 -2.64
N TYR A 27 10.75 4.18 -3.79
CA TYR A 27 9.90 2.99 -3.89
C TYR A 27 10.77 1.73 -3.79
N ASP A 28 11.22 1.43 -2.58
CA ASP A 28 12.16 0.32 -2.32
C ASP A 28 11.47 -1.02 -2.01
N ARG A 29 10.14 -1.03 -1.84
CA ARG A 29 9.39 -2.22 -1.38
C ARG A 29 8.09 -2.42 -2.13
N ILE A 30 7.64 -3.68 -2.16
CA ILE A 30 6.36 -4.07 -2.74
C ILE A 30 5.38 -4.49 -1.63
N LEU A 31 4.21 -3.88 -1.63
CA LEU A 31 3.06 -4.26 -0.82
C LEU A 31 2.09 -5.04 -1.71
N VAL A 32 1.73 -6.24 -1.27
CA VAL A 32 0.74 -7.11 -1.91
C VAL A 32 -0.50 -7.12 -1.05
N ILE A 33 -1.65 -6.83 -1.65
CA ILE A 33 -2.95 -6.84 -0.99
C ILE A 33 -3.83 -7.89 -1.67
N ASP A 34 -4.37 -8.82 -0.88
CA ASP A 34 -5.42 -9.73 -1.33
C ASP A 34 -6.74 -8.93 -1.40
N PRO A 35 -7.34 -8.76 -2.60
CA PRO A 35 -8.57 -8.00 -2.75
C PRO A 35 -9.78 -8.72 -2.16
N ARG A 36 -9.75 -10.04 -1.96
CA ARG A 36 -10.85 -10.83 -1.39
C ARG A 36 -10.84 -10.78 0.13
N THR A 37 -9.68 -10.98 0.75
CA THR A 37 -9.57 -11.00 2.21
C THR A 37 -9.18 -9.65 2.82
N MET A 38 -8.84 -8.66 1.97
CA MET A 38 -8.29 -7.37 2.39
C MET A 38 -7.03 -7.48 3.26
N ARG A 39 -6.27 -8.58 3.12
CA ARG A 39 -5.01 -8.77 3.84
C ARG A 39 -3.88 -8.12 3.07
N ALA A 40 -3.05 -7.36 3.77
CA ALA A 40 -1.85 -6.74 3.20
C ALA A 40 -0.59 -7.43 3.74
N ARG A 41 0.39 -7.64 2.87
CA ARG A 41 1.70 -8.22 3.19
C ARG A 41 2.79 -7.50 2.38
N ALA A 42 4.00 -7.44 2.92
CA ALA A 42 5.16 -6.98 2.16
C ALA A 42 5.78 -8.18 1.43
N GLU A 43 6.13 -8.01 0.15
CA GLU A 43 6.69 -9.10 -0.66
C GLU A 43 8.04 -9.61 -0.11
N ASN A 44 8.83 -8.71 0.50
CA ASN A 44 10.11 -9.04 1.13
C ASN A 44 9.96 -9.58 2.58
N GLY A 45 8.74 -9.74 3.09
CA GLY A 45 8.48 -10.15 4.47
C GLY A 45 8.64 -9.06 5.54
N ASP A 46 9.18 -7.88 5.21
CA ASP A 46 9.37 -6.75 6.14
C ASP A 46 8.09 -5.91 6.27
N PHE A 47 7.09 -6.46 6.96
CA PHE A 47 5.84 -5.74 7.24
C PHE A 47 5.96 -4.86 8.48
N ASN A 48 6.68 -3.75 8.35
CA ASN A 48 6.88 -2.79 9.44
C ASN A 48 5.75 -1.73 9.53
N TRP A 49 5.93 -0.74 10.41
CA TRP A 49 4.96 0.33 10.64
C TRP A 49 4.62 1.14 9.37
N VAL A 50 5.58 1.32 8.44
CA VAL A 50 5.37 2.04 7.17
C VAL A 50 4.43 1.24 6.27
N ALA A 51 4.68 -0.07 6.14
CA ALA A 51 3.84 -0.99 5.38
C ALA A 51 2.42 -1.05 5.95
N SER A 52 2.29 -1.14 7.28
CA SER A 52 1.00 -1.10 7.96
C SER A 52 0.23 0.20 7.73
N ALA A 53 0.89 1.35 7.88
CA ALA A 53 0.25 2.66 7.74
C ALA A 53 -0.29 2.87 6.32
N ILE A 54 0.53 2.57 5.30
CA ILE A 54 0.11 2.75 3.91
C ILE A 54 -0.96 1.73 3.50
N ALA A 55 -0.85 0.48 3.94
CA ALA A 55 -1.87 -0.54 3.72
C ALA A 55 -3.22 -0.14 4.31
N ALA A 56 -3.25 0.29 5.58
CA ALA A 56 -4.47 0.74 6.24
C ALA A 56 -5.13 1.90 5.48
N LYS A 57 -4.32 2.83 4.96
CA LYS A 57 -4.82 3.96 4.18
C LYS A 57 -5.41 3.53 2.84
N ILE A 58 -4.74 2.64 2.11
CA ILE A 58 -5.21 2.08 0.84
C ILE A 58 -6.53 1.32 1.06
N LEU A 59 -6.59 0.44 2.06
CA LEU A 59 -7.77 -0.35 2.39
C LEU A 59 -8.96 0.54 2.78
N LYS A 60 -8.72 1.56 3.61
CA LYS A 60 -9.75 2.54 3.97
C LYS A 60 -10.28 3.29 2.75
N THR A 61 -9.41 3.71 1.83
CA THR A 61 -9.84 4.38 0.60
C THR A 61 -10.64 3.44 -0.31
N ARG A 62 -10.23 2.18 -0.43
CA ARG A 62 -11.01 1.18 -1.15
C ARG A 62 -12.39 0.99 -0.55
N GLN A 63 -12.50 0.90 0.77
CA GLN A 63 -13.79 0.75 1.46
C GLN A 63 -14.73 1.93 1.17
N VAL A 64 -14.19 3.15 1.05
CA VAL A 64 -14.98 4.36 0.78
C VAL A 64 -15.30 4.54 -0.71
N LYS A 65 -14.35 4.24 -1.62
CA LYS A 65 -14.47 4.51 -3.06
C LYS A 65 -14.87 3.28 -3.90
N GLY A 66 -14.94 2.10 -3.29
CA GLY A 66 -15.17 0.82 -3.98
C GLY A 66 -14.00 0.30 -4.81
N THR A 67 -12.94 1.08 -5.01
CA THR A 67 -11.81 0.77 -5.89
C THR A 67 -10.46 1.07 -5.24
N PHE A 68 -9.44 0.32 -5.66
CA PHE A 68 -8.07 0.51 -5.18
C PHE A 68 -7.45 1.77 -5.81
N PRO A 69 -6.98 2.75 -5.00
CA PRO A 69 -6.44 4.00 -5.51
C PRO A 69 -5.17 3.76 -6.32
N ALA A 70 -4.96 4.55 -7.38
CA ALA A 70 -3.74 4.45 -8.21
C ALA A 70 -2.46 4.84 -7.46
N SER A 71 -2.57 5.76 -6.49
CA SER A 71 -1.46 6.21 -5.66
C SER A 71 -1.96 6.69 -4.30
N MET A 72 -1.11 6.58 -3.28
CA MET A 72 -1.41 7.00 -1.92
C MET A 72 -0.21 7.75 -1.32
N ILE A 73 -0.48 8.86 -0.64
CA ILE A 73 0.52 9.64 0.10
C ILE A 73 0.03 9.79 1.53
N PHE A 74 0.93 9.61 2.48
CA PHE A 74 0.67 9.76 3.90
C PHE A 74 1.85 10.44 4.59
N VAL A 75 1.57 11.25 5.61
CA VAL A 75 2.60 11.84 6.48
C VAL A 75 2.46 11.17 7.83
N GLY A 76 3.50 10.42 8.23
CA GLY A 76 3.63 9.82 9.55
C GLY A 76 4.37 10.73 10.52
#